data_AF-A0A8H7LUQ5-F1
#
_entry.id   AF-A0A8H7LUQ5-F1
#
_cell.length_a   1.000
_cell.length_b   1.000
_cell.length_c   1.000
_cell.angle_alpha   90.00
_cell.angle_beta   90.00
_cell.angle_gamma   90.00
#
_symmetry.space_group_name_H-M   'P 1'
#
loop_
_entity.id
_entity.type
_entity.pdbx_description
1 polymer ?
#
loop_
_entity_poly.entity_id
_entity_poly.type
_entity_poly.pdbx_seq_one_letter_code
_entity_poly.pdbx_strand_id
1 'polypeptide(L)'
;MRIRTIQRNVPRLVSKPHILPALESAGIKTTHDVLFTPLGELLNRLSGAEDILTTDIIELQDEIAAVCAVPGIRGDELLEKEVLAAEAMKPYSFSALGVKSVDDLLGETLYGPYVVEISGQTGSGKSAIAMQVALRRLAYDPDASTLWVDCSSDFSVERAKRICQNLELDEITTTSVLSRVQIILSFEIDEFQNTLDSIEASLTENSQASLRYIVVDPITPLLSGQITGSSSQGHATMVNIMRQLARIAQDHNLTVMVRVLFSPAIDRMGWITL
;
A
#
# COMPACT_ATOMS: atom_id res chain seq x y z
N MET A 1 4.58 8.99 11.96
CA MET A 1 5.02 9.88 10.87
C MET A 1 6.30 10.59 11.30
N ARG A 2 7.29 10.82 10.42
CA ARG A 2 8.50 11.58 10.79
C ARG A 2 8.14 13.06 10.97
N ILE A 3 8.74 13.74 11.95
CA ILE A 3 8.46 15.16 12.23
C ILE A 3 8.83 16.03 11.02
N ARG A 4 9.95 15.68 10.36
CA ARG A 4 10.43 16.37 9.15
C ARG A 4 9.41 16.37 8.00
N THR A 5 8.53 15.37 7.93
CA THR A 5 7.47 15.29 6.92
C THR A 5 6.41 16.38 7.08
N ILE A 6 6.13 16.82 8.31
CA ILE A 6 5.10 17.83 8.60
C ILE A 6 5.66 19.18 9.06
N GLN A 7 6.98 19.35 9.07
CA GLN A 7 7.65 20.53 9.63
C GLN A 7 7.09 21.86 9.11
N ARG A 8 6.64 21.91 7.85
CA ARG A 8 6.10 23.12 7.21
C ARG A 8 4.70 23.49 7.72
N ASN A 9 3.98 22.52 8.29
CA ASN A 9 2.62 22.67 8.79
C ASN A 9 2.59 22.87 10.31
N VAL A 10 3.76 22.92 10.96
CA VAL A 10 3.89 23.09 12.42
C VAL A 10 4.51 24.48 12.69
N PRO A 11 3.71 25.49 13.10
CA PRO A 11 4.16 26.87 13.31
C PRO A 11 5.42 27.02 14.18
N ARG A 12 5.59 26.18 15.21
CA ARG A 12 6.72 26.19 16.12
C ARG A 12 8.02 25.79 15.43
N LEU A 13 7.98 24.81 14.53
CA LEU A 13 9.15 24.37 13.76
C LEU A 13 9.53 25.37 12.66
N VAL A 14 8.57 26.17 12.19
CA VAL A 14 8.83 27.26 11.25
C VAL A 14 9.42 28.48 11.96
N SER A 15 8.87 28.85 13.12
CA SER A 15 9.32 30.02 13.90
C SER A 15 10.65 29.77 14.65
N LYS A 16 10.88 28.54 15.11
CA LYS A 16 12.09 28.10 15.81
C LYS A 16 12.71 26.87 15.12
N PRO A 17 13.39 27.04 13.98
CA PRO A 17 13.88 25.93 13.17
C PRO A 17 14.96 25.07 13.85
N HIS A 18 15.62 25.59 14.90
CA HIS A 18 16.63 24.86 15.69
C HIS A 18 16.04 23.75 16.56
N ILE A 19 14.73 23.76 16.82
CA ILE A 19 14.05 22.72 17.61
C ILE A 19 14.14 21.36 16.91
N LEU A 20 13.96 21.31 15.59
CA LEU A 20 13.94 20.04 14.85
C LEU A 20 15.30 19.30 14.92
N PRO A 21 16.46 19.93 14.63
CA PRO A 21 17.76 19.32 14.85
C PRO A 21 18.01 18.85 16.29
N ALA A 22 17.52 19.60 17.29
CA ALA A 22 17.66 19.22 18.70
C ALA A 22 16.82 17.98 19.05
N LEU A 23 15.61 17.87 18.51
CA LEU A 23 14.80 16.65 18.64
C LEU A 23 15.49 15.46 17.96
N GLU A 24 16.00 15.64 16.75
CA GLU A 24 16.68 14.59 15.99
C GLU A 24 17.94 14.09 16.71
N SER A 25 18.74 14.99 17.31
CA SER A 25 19.94 14.63 18.09
C SER A 25 19.60 13.95 19.42
N ALA A 26 18.46 14.28 20.02
CA ALA A 26 17.89 13.62 21.19
C ALA A 26 17.17 12.29 20.87
N GLY A 27 17.20 11.84 19.60
CA GLY A 27 16.57 10.59 19.16
C GLY A 27 15.05 10.67 19.00
N ILE A 28 14.45 11.85 19.06
CA ILE A 28 13.02 12.12 18.90
C ILE A 28 12.77 12.45 17.42
N LYS A 29 12.26 11.49 16.65
CA LYS A 29 12.23 11.57 15.18
C LYS A 29 10.82 11.58 14.61
N THR A 30 9.84 11.13 15.39
CA THR A 30 8.48 10.93 14.92
C THR A 30 7.48 11.78 15.72
N THR A 31 6.34 12.07 15.10
CA THR A 31 5.21 12.71 15.77
C THR A 31 4.74 11.91 16.97
N HIS A 32 4.84 10.58 16.91
CA HIS A 32 4.54 9.70 18.03
C HIS A 32 5.49 9.94 19.21
N ASP A 33 6.79 10.08 18.95
CA ASP A 33 7.77 10.34 20.02
C ASP A 33 7.43 11.64 20.76
N VAL A 34 7.02 12.69 20.04
CA VAL A 34 6.65 13.97 20.67
C VAL A 34 5.31 13.88 21.40
N LEU A 35 4.31 13.21 20.83
CA LEU A 35 2.96 13.17 21.39
C LEU A 35 2.80 12.21 22.58
N PHE A 36 3.54 11.11 22.59
CA PHE A 36 3.34 10.01 23.56
C PHE A 36 4.50 9.82 24.54
N THR A 37 5.58 10.60 24.42
CA THR A 37 6.60 10.66 25.46
C THR A 37 6.19 11.70 26.52
N PRO A 38 6.23 11.37 27.83
CA PRO A 38 5.90 12.34 28.87
C PRO A 38 6.76 13.61 28.78
N LEU A 39 6.15 14.77 29.01
CA LEU A 39 6.84 16.07 28.89
C LEU A 39 8.15 16.13 29.69
N GLY A 40 8.17 15.61 30.92
CA GLY A 40 9.38 15.59 31.74
C GLY A 40 10.54 14.79 31.12
N GLU A 41 10.23 13.72 30.39
CA GLU A 41 11.24 12.93 29.69
C GLU A 41 11.74 13.64 28.43
N LEU A 42 10.85 14.28 27.67
CA LEU A 42 11.24 15.11 26.52
C LEU A 42 12.17 16.24 26.94
N LEU A 43 11.83 16.98 28.01
CA LEU A 43 12.66 18.06 28.53
C LEU A 43 14.02 17.54 29.04
N ASN A 44 14.06 16.37 29.67
CA ASN A 44 15.30 15.79 30.12
C ASN A 44 16.22 15.42 28.94
N ARG A 45 15.66 14.81 27.89
CA ARG A 45 16.40 14.48 26.65
C ARG A 45 16.88 15.74 25.90
N LEU A 46 16.16 16.86 26.03
CA LEU A 46 16.49 18.15 25.42
C LEU A 46 17.27 19.09 26.34
N SER A 47 17.72 18.62 27.51
CA SER A 47 18.40 19.45 28.52
C SER A 47 19.69 20.12 28.03
N GLY A 48 20.34 19.56 27.00
CA GLY A 48 21.52 20.14 26.36
C GLY A 48 21.23 21.08 25.19
N ALA A 49 19.96 21.30 24.84
CA ALA A 49 19.59 22.19 23.74
C ALA A 49 19.45 23.63 24.23
N GLU A 50 20.16 24.55 23.57
CA GLU A 50 20.03 25.98 23.85
C GLU A 50 18.75 26.56 23.26
N ASP A 51 18.15 27.54 23.95
CA ASP A 51 16.98 28.31 23.50
C ASP A 51 15.72 27.47 23.18
N ILE A 52 15.50 26.40 23.95
CA ILE A 52 14.26 25.61 23.93
C ILE A 52 13.60 25.71 25.31
N LEU A 53 12.47 26.43 25.38
CA LEU A 53 11.70 26.57 26.61
C LEU A 53 10.70 25.43 26.76
N THR A 54 10.27 25.18 27.99
CA THR A 54 9.19 24.22 28.27
C THR A 54 7.90 24.57 27.51
N THR A 55 7.58 25.86 27.39
CA THR A 55 6.43 26.34 26.62
C THR A 55 6.53 26.01 25.14
N ASP A 56 7.74 26.06 24.56
CA ASP A 56 7.94 25.71 23.15
C ASP A 56 7.59 24.23 22.90
N ILE A 57 7.91 23.34 23.84
CA ILE A 57 7.62 21.91 23.72
C ILE A 57 6.12 21.62 23.93
N ILE A 58 5.46 22.33 24.85
CA ILE A 58 4.00 22.20 25.03
C ILE A 58 3.27 22.67 23.77
N GLU A 59 3.61 23.85 23.25
CA GLU A 59 2.99 24.39 22.04
C GLU A 59 3.31 23.51 20.82
N LEU A 60 4.52 22.96 20.73
CA LEU A 60 4.87 21.97 19.72
C LEU A 60 4.00 20.72 19.81
N GLN A 61 3.75 20.20 21.01
CA GLN A 61 2.87 19.05 21.23
C GLN A 61 1.44 19.34 20.75
N ASP A 62 0.88 20.50 21.11
CA ASP A 62 -0.46 20.91 20.69
C ASP A 62 -0.56 21.08 19.18
N GLU A 63 0.44 21.72 18.55
CA GLU A 63 0.47 21.92 17.11
C GLU A 63 0.65 20.59 16.35
N ILE A 64 1.53 19.70 16.81
CA ILE A 64 1.68 18.36 16.22
C ILE A 64 0.39 17.54 16.42
N ALA A 65 -0.26 17.65 17.58
CA ALA A 65 -1.52 16.96 17.86
C ALA A 65 -2.61 17.45 16.90
N ALA A 66 -2.71 18.76 16.68
CA ALA A 66 -3.66 19.36 15.73
C ALA A 66 -3.38 18.93 14.29
N VAL A 67 -2.11 18.89 13.87
CA VAL A 67 -1.72 18.44 12.51
C VAL A 67 -1.96 16.93 12.34
N CYS A 68 -1.81 16.14 13.39
CA CYS A 68 -2.08 14.70 13.38
C CYS A 68 -3.55 14.35 13.63
N ALA A 69 -4.36 15.30 14.12
CA ALA A 69 -5.77 15.09 14.36
C ALA A 69 -6.50 14.93 13.02
N VAL A 70 -7.16 13.79 12.85
CA VAL A 70 -8.09 13.59 11.75
C VAL A 70 -9.42 14.21 12.17
N PRO A 71 -9.97 15.18 11.41
CA PRO A 71 -11.28 15.73 11.74
C PRO A 71 -12.33 14.61 11.72
N GLY A 72 -13.25 14.63 12.68
CA GLY A 72 -14.38 13.70 12.66
C GLY A 72 -15.20 13.90 11.40
N ILE A 73 -15.43 12.81 10.65
CA ILE A 73 -16.32 12.80 9.49
C ILE A 73 -17.66 12.20 9.90
N ARG A 74 -18.76 12.77 9.44
CA ARG A 74 -20.08 12.16 9.66
C ARG A 74 -20.21 10.89 8.80
N GLY A 75 -20.96 9.91 9.29
CA GLY A 75 -21.09 8.62 8.61
C GLY A 75 -21.73 8.73 7.22
N ASP A 76 -22.64 9.68 7.01
CA ASP A 76 -23.27 9.95 5.71
C ASP A 76 -22.29 10.55 4.70
N GLU A 77 -21.45 11.50 5.13
CA GLU A 77 -20.39 12.06 4.29
C GLU A 77 -19.31 11.02 3.93
N LEU A 78 -18.98 10.11 4.85
CA LEU A 78 -18.04 9.03 4.60
C LEU A 78 -18.62 8.02 3.60
N LEU A 79 -19.89 7.65 3.75
CA LEU A 79 -20.59 6.76 2.82
C LEU A 79 -20.63 7.37 1.42
N GLU A 80 -20.95 8.66 1.28
CA GLU A 80 -20.96 9.34 -0.02
C GLU A 80 -19.59 9.30 -0.68
N LYS A 81 -18.51 9.54 0.07
CA LYS A 81 -17.14 9.42 -0.43
C LYS A 81 -16.79 8.00 -0.90
N GLU A 82 -17.15 6.98 -0.12
CA GLU A 82 -16.91 5.57 -0.52
C GLU A 82 -17.70 5.17 -1.76
N VAL A 83 -18.97 5.58 -1.87
CA VAL A 83 -19.80 5.32 -3.06
C VAL A 83 -19.20 5.98 -4.29
N LEU A 84 -18.79 7.25 -4.21
CA LEU A 84 -18.15 7.96 -5.31
C LEU A 84 -16.82 7.31 -5.73
N ALA A 85 -16.01 6.86 -4.77
CA ALA A 85 -14.76 6.16 -5.05
C ALA A 85 -15.02 4.80 -5.73
N ALA A 86 -16.00 4.03 -5.24
CA ALA A 86 -16.40 2.76 -5.82
C ALA A 86 -16.93 2.92 -7.26
N GLU A 87 -17.79 3.91 -7.51
CA GLU A 87 -18.31 4.21 -8.84
C GLU A 87 -17.20 4.66 -9.82
N ALA A 88 -16.23 5.45 -9.34
CA ALA A 88 -15.09 5.86 -10.15
C ALA A 88 -14.19 4.68 -10.52
N MET A 89 -13.93 3.76 -9.59
CA MET A 89 -13.06 2.61 -9.86
C MET A 89 -13.77 1.49 -10.61
N LYS A 90 -15.07 1.28 -10.38
CA LYS A 90 -15.90 0.29 -11.08
C LYS A 90 -17.18 0.95 -11.64
N PRO A 91 -17.08 1.68 -12.76
CA PRO A 91 -18.25 2.24 -13.41
C PRO A 91 -19.26 1.15 -13.79
N TYR A 92 -20.56 1.47 -13.85
CA TYR A 92 -21.60 0.51 -14.27
C TYR A 92 -21.35 -0.15 -15.63
N SER A 93 -20.62 0.52 -16.53
CA SER A 93 -20.19 -0.02 -17.82
C SER A 93 -19.06 -1.05 -17.73
N PHE A 94 -18.41 -1.18 -16.57
CA PHE A 94 -17.35 -2.15 -16.34
C PHE A 94 -17.93 -3.50 -15.88
N SER A 95 -17.86 -4.48 -16.77
CA SER A 95 -18.39 -5.82 -16.53
C SER A 95 -17.61 -6.59 -15.46
N ALA A 96 -18.34 -7.37 -14.66
CA ALA A 96 -17.79 -8.30 -13.64
C ALA A 96 -16.82 -9.33 -14.25
N LEU A 97 -16.04 -10.05 -13.42
CA LEU A 97 -14.91 -10.89 -13.82
C LEU A 97 -15.24 -11.93 -14.89
N GLY A 98 -16.49 -12.40 -14.92
CA GLY A 98 -17.00 -13.42 -15.85
C GLY A 98 -16.95 -14.83 -15.27
N VAL A 99 -16.68 -14.96 -13.97
CA VAL A 99 -16.69 -16.22 -13.24
C VAL A 99 -17.79 -16.10 -12.19
N LYS A 100 -18.98 -16.59 -12.50
CA LYS A 100 -20.19 -16.36 -11.70
C LYS A 100 -19.99 -16.60 -10.20
N SER A 101 -19.35 -17.69 -9.80
CA SER A 101 -19.12 -17.99 -8.39
C SER A 101 -18.18 -16.99 -7.69
N VAL A 102 -17.23 -16.41 -8.43
CA VAL A 102 -16.32 -15.38 -7.93
C VAL A 102 -17.01 -14.02 -7.92
N ASP A 103 -17.79 -13.71 -8.96
CA ASP A 103 -18.56 -12.48 -9.05
C ASP A 103 -19.64 -12.40 -7.96
N ASP A 104 -20.35 -13.51 -7.71
CA ASP A 104 -21.35 -13.62 -6.64
C ASP A 104 -20.71 -13.48 -5.25
N LEU A 105 -19.46 -13.95 -5.07
CA LEU A 105 -18.75 -13.93 -3.78
C LEU A 105 -18.05 -12.61 -3.49
N LEU A 106 -17.27 -12.11 -4.46
CA LEU A 106 -16.38 -10.98 -4.29
C LEU A 106 -17.05 -9.67 -4.72
N GLY A 107 -18.09 -9.72 -5.56
CA GLY A 107 -18.83 -8.54 -6.00
C GLY A 107 -17.91 -7.47 -6.56
N GLU A 108 -17.82 -6.34 -5.86
CA GLU A 108 -17.04 -5.16 -6.28
C GLU A 108 -15.67 -5.05 -5.62
N THR A 109 -15.35 -5.95 -4.68
CA THR A 109 -14.13 -5.88 -3.84
C THR A 109 -12.83 -5.94 -4.63
N LEU A 110 -12.85 -6.59 -5.81
CA LEU A 110 -11.69 -6.67 -6.71
C LEU A 110 -11.39 -5.39 -7.50
N TYR A 111 -12.22 -4.36 -7.31
CA TYR A 111 -12.19 -3.13 -8.09
C TYR A 111 -12.16 -1.87 -7.23
N GLY A 112 -12.03 -1.99 -5.91
CA GLY A 112 -11.93 -0.85 -4.99
C GLY A 112 -10.49 -0.52 -4.57
N PRO A 113 -10.30 0.57 -3.80
CA PRO A 113 -8.99 1.05 -3.35
C PRO A 113 -8.49 0.23 -2.14
N TYR A 114 -8.42 -1.09 -2.31
CA TYR A 114 -8.18 -2.06 -1.27
C TYR A 114 -6.95 -2.92 -1.56
N VAL A 115 -6.43 -3.52 -0.50
CA VAL A 115 -5.53 -4.67 -0.61
C VAL A 115 -6.38 -5.93 -0.54
N VAL A 116 -6.31 -6.74 -1.59
CA VAL A 116 -6.99 -8.03 -1.68
C VAL A 116 -5.97 -9.15 -1.56
N GLU A 117 -6.07 -9.94 -0.51
CA GLU A 117 -5.28 -11.14 -0.33
C GLU A 117 -5.93 -12.34 -1.03
N ILE A 118 -5.17 -13.04 -1.89
CA ILE A 118 -5.60 -14.27 -2.54
C ILE A 118 -4.71 -15.42 -2.06
N SER A 119 -5.30 -16.30 -1.25
CA SER A 119 -4.58 -17.36 -0.53
C SER A 119 -5.09 -18.75 -0.87
N GLY A 120 -4.18 -19.73 -0.88
CA GLY A 120 -4.53 -21.13 -1.16
C GLY A 120 -3.37 -21.98 -1.70
N GLN A 121 -3.65 -23.27 -1.91
CA GLN A 121 -2.65 -24.25 -2.38
C GLN A 121 -2.08 -23.92 -3.76
N THR A 122 -0.85 -24.29 -4.03
CA THR A 122 -0.24 -24.15 -5.36
C THR A 122 -1.12 -24.83 -6.43
N GLY A 123 -1.27 -24.18 -7.58
CA GLY A 123 -2.13 -24.67 -8.67
C GLY A 123 -3.62 -24.32 -8.56
N SER A 124 -4.08 -23.70 -7.47
CA SER A 124 -5.50 -23.35 -7.28
C SER A 124 -6.03 -22.18 -8.13
N GLY A 125 -5.28 -21.72 -9.14
CA GLY A 125 -5.72 -20.65 -10.06
C GLY A 125 -5.55 -19.20 -9.59
N LYS A 126 -4.89 -18.94 -8.45
CA LYS A 126 -4.75 -17.59 -7.86
C LYS A 126 -4.16 -16.55 -8.81
N SER A 127 -3.03 -16.86 -9.46
CA SER A 127 -2.43 -15.99 -10.47
C SER A 127 -3.34 -15.77 -11.66
N ALA A 128 -4.13 -16.78 -12.05
CA ALA A 128 -5.05 -16.64 -13.18
C ALA A 128 -6.18 -15.66 -12.84
N ILE A 129 -6.72 -15.71 -11.62
CA ILE A 129 -7.72 -14.74 -11.14
C ILE A 129 -7.12 -13.33 -11.13
N ALA A 130 -5.96 -13.14 -10.49
CA ALA A 130 -5.32 -11.82 -10.43
C ALA A 130 -4.99 -11.26 -11.83
N MET A 131 -4.47 -12.11 -12.72
CA MET A 131 -4.20 -11.74 -14.11
C MET A 131 -5.48 -11.39 -14.87
N GLN A 132 -6.56 -12.16 -14.71
CA GLN A 132 -7.83 -11.88 -15.37
C GLN A 132 -8.46 -10.57 -14.91
N VAL A 133 -8.40 -10.27 -13.61
CA VAL A 133 -8.86 -8.98 -13.04
C VAL A 133 -8.09 -7.83 -13.70
N ALA A 134 -6.75 -7.89 -13.68
CA ALA A 134 -5.90 -6.85 -14.23
C ALA A 134 -6.11 -6.66 -15.75
N LEU A 135 -6.08 -7.75 -16.54
CA LEU A 135 -6.24 -7.68 -17.99
C LEU A 135 -7.63 -7.18 -18.38
N ARG A 136 -8.67 -7.55 -17.64
CA ARG A 136 -10.03 -7.05 -17.87
C ARG A 136 -10.12 -5.55 -17.64
N ARG A 137 -9.44 -5.02 -16.60
CA ARG A 137 -9.36 -3.56 -16.40
C ARG A 137 -8.69 -2.88 -17.59
N LEU A 138 -7.54 -3.38 -18.02
CA LEU A 138 -6.80 -2.80 -19.14
C LEU A 138 -7.60 -2.86 -20.44
N ALA A 139 -8.37 -3.93 -20.67
CA ALA A 139 -9.22 -4.05 -21.84
C ALA A 139 -10.36 -3.02 -21.87
N TYR A 140 -10.86 -2.63 -20.69
CA TYR A 140 -11.92 -1.64 -20.57
C TYR A 140 -11.43 -0.19 -20.61
N ASP A 141 -10.30 0.09 -19.96
CA ASP A 141 -9.73 1.43 -19.79
C ASP A 141 -8.41 1.53 -20.56
N PRO A 142 -8.36 2.18 -21.75
CA PRO A 142 -7.17 2.28 -22.58
C PRO A 142 -6.00 3.02 -21.94
N ASP A 143 -6.30 3.89 -20.96
CA ASP A 143 -5.29 4.69 -20.27
C ASP A 143 -4.77 3.98 -19.02
N ALA A 144 -5.46 2.94 -18.52
CA ALA A 144 -5.02 2.21 -17.34
C ALA A 144 -3.69 1.47 -17.57
N SER A 145 -2.93 1.26 -16.51
CA SER A 145 -1.76 0.39 -16.49
C SER A 145 -1.77 -0.50 -15.24
N THR A 146 -1.03 -1.60 -15.32
CA THR A 146 -0.87 -2.55 -14.22
C THR A 146 0.61 -2.79 -13.98
N LEU A 147 1.01 -2.84 -12.71
CA LEU A 147 2.32 -3.31 -12.29
C LEU A 147 2.20 -4.73 -11.72
N TRP A 148 2.99 -5.66 -12.24
CA TRP A 148 3.12 -7.00 -11.76
C TRP A 148 4.50 -7.18 -11.11
N VAL A 149 4.52 -7.38 -9.81
CA VAL A 149 5.70 -7.75 -9.03
C VAL A 149 5.76 -9.27 -8.95
N ASP A 150 6.63 -9.85 -9.77
CA ASP A 150 6.86 -11.29 -9.82
C ASP A 150 8.00 -11.65 -8.88
N CYS A 151 7.65 -12.31 -7.78
CA CYS A 151 8.60 -12.67 -6.74
C CYS A 151 9.07 -14.13 -6.82
N SER A 152 8.60 -14.88 -7.81
CA SER A 152 9.03 -16.27 -8.04
C SER A 152 9.45 -16.56 -9.48
N SER A 153 9.49 -15.55 -10.35
CA SER A 153 9.77 -15.68 -11.78
C SER A 153 8.76 -16.60 -12.50
N ASP A 154 7.49 -16.60 -12.05
CA ASP A 154 6.42 -17.47 -12.54
C ASP A 154 5.42 -16.75 -13.47
N PHE A 155 5.64 -15.47 -13.77
CA PHE A 155 4.81 -14.73 -14.72
C PHE A 155 4.88 -15.37 -16.11
N SER A 156 3.71 -15.53 -16.75
CA SER A 156 3.60 -16.18 -18.05
C SER A 156 2.85 -15.29 -19.04
N VAL A 157 3.59 -14.75 -20.01
CA VAL A 157 3.03 -13.97 -21.13
C VAL A 157 2.04 -14.81 -21.94
N GLU A 158 2.32 -16.10 -22.13
CA GLU A 158 1.41 -17.02 -22.82
C GLU A 158 0.07 -17.16 -22.09
N ARG A 159 0.11 -17.25 -20.75
CA ARG A 159 -1.11 -17.29 -19.93
C ARG A 159 -1.89 -15.98 -20.05
N ALA A 160 -1.21 -14.84 -20.00
CA ALA A 160 -1.84 -13.53 -20.19
C ALA A 160 -2.52 -13.44 -21.57
N LYS A 161 -1.83 -13.86 -22.64
CA LYS A 161 -2.37 -13.91 -24.00
C LYS A 161 -3.60 -14.82 -24.10
N ARG A 162 -3.57 -16.01 -23.48
CA ARG A 162 -4.74 -16.92 -23.44
C ARG A 162 -5.92 -16.31 -22.71
N ILE A 163 -5.68 -15.57 -21.63
CA ILE A 163 -6.75 -14.85 -20.92
C ILE A 163 -7.35 -13.77 -21.82
N CYS A 164 -6.53 -12.98 -22.54
CA CYS A 164 -7.04 -12.01 -23.52
C CYS A 164 -7.91 -12.67 -24.60
N GLN A 165 -7.52 -13.84 -25.09
CA GLN A 165 -8.31 -14.61 -26.05
C GLN A 165 -9.65 -15.08 -25.46
N ASN A 166 -9.66 -15.54 -24.21
CA ASN A 166 -10.90 -15.92 -23.51
C ASN A 166 -11.81 -14.72 -23.21
N LEU A 167 -11.25 -13.52 -23.15
CA LEU A 167 -12.00 -12.25 -23.09
C LEU A 167 -12.47 -11.78 -24.48
N GLU A 168 -12.25 -12.57 -25.53
CA GLU A 168 -12.64 -12.28 -26.91
C GLU A 168 -12.04 -10.98 -27.46
N LEU A 169 -10.87 -10.58 -26.97
CA LEU A 169 -10.16 -9.39 -27.45
C LEU A 169 -9.55 -9.65 -28.83
N ASP A 170 -9.66 -8.67 -29.72
CA ASP A 170 -8.96 -8.70 -31.00
C ASP A 170 -7.43 -8.56 -30.81
N GLU A 171 -6.66 -8.79 -31.87
CA GLU A 171 -5.19 -8.79 -31.81
C GLU A 171 -4.60 -7.41 -31.48
N ILE A 172 -5.23 -6.33 -31.96
CA ILE A 172 -4.78 -4.95 -31.72
C ILE A 172 -5.01 -4.62 -30.24
N THR A 173 -6.20 -4.90 -29.74
CA THR A 173 -6.57 -4.69 -28.33
C THR A 173 -5.70 -5.57 -27.41
N THR A 174 -5.48 -6.84 -27.76
CA THR A 174 -4.59 -7.74 -27.00
C THR A 174 -3.18 -7.16 -26.89
N THR A 175 -2.63 -6.64 -27.99
CA THR A 175 -1.29 -6.05 -28.01
C THR A 175 -1.23 -4.79 -27.13
N SER A 176 -2.25 -3.93 -27.21
CA SER A 176 -2.37 -2.72 -26.37
C SER A 176 -2.53 -3.04 -24.88
N VAL A 177 -3.27 -4.09 -24.54
CA VAL A 177 -3.43 -4.53 -23.14
C VAL A 177 -2.11 -5.06 -22.60
N LEU A 178 -1.45 -5.97 -23.34
CA LEU A 178 -0.21 -6.60 -22.89
C LEU A 178 0.96 -5.61 -22.79
N SER A 179 0.99 -4.56 -23.62
CA SER A 179 2.03 -3.52 -23.54
C SER A 179 1.92 -2.63 -22.30
N ARG A 180 0.75 -2.62 -21.63
CA ARG A 180 0.47 -1.84 -20.41
C ARG A 180 0.58 -2.67 -19.13
N VAL A 181 0.97 -3.94 -19.24
CA VAL A 181 1.37 -4.78 -18.10
C VAL A 181 2.87 -4.60 -17.88
N GLN A 182 3.23 -3.81 -16.88
CA GLN A 182 4.61 -3.66 -16.44
C GLN A 182 4.97 -4.82 -15.53
N ILE A 183 6.14 -5.42 -15.71
CA ILE A 183 6.60 -6.55 -14.90
C ILE A 183 7.92 -6.18 -14.26
N ILE A 184 8.02 -6.35 -12.96
CA ILE A 184 9.26 -6.24 -12.20
C ILE A 184 9.53 -7.55 -11.48
N LEU A 185 10.80 -7.94 -11.42
CA LEU A 185 11.24 -9.08 -10.63
C LEU A 185 11.71 -8.56 -9.28
N SER A 186 11.27 -9.19 -8.20
CA SER A 186 11.71 -8.81 -6.85
C SER A 186 11.83 -10.06 -5.99
N PHE A 187 13.06 -10.41 -5.62
CA PHE A 187 13.34 -11.65 -4.88
C PHE A 187 13.75 -11.40 -3.43
N GLU A 188 14.19 -10.18 -3.14
CA GLU A 188 14.66 -9.77 -1.82
C GLU A 188 13.75 -8.69 -1.24
N ILE A 189 13.51 -8.79 0.06
CA ILE A 189 12.55 -7.92 0.75
C ILE A 189 12.95 -6.45 0.76
N ASP A 190 14.26 -6.17 0.84
CA ASP A 190 14.78 -4.80 0.83
C ASP A 190 14.61 -4.16 -0.56
N GLU A 191 14.82 -4.93 -1.63
CA GLU A 191 14.57 -4.50 -3.01
C GLU A 191 13.09 -4.23 -3.24
N PHE A 192 12.22 -5.10 -2.70
CA PHE A 192 10.78 -4.91 -2.77
C PHE A 192 10.34 -3.61 -2.06
N GLN A 193 10.83 -3.35 -0.85
CA GLN A 193 10.53 -2.11 -0.12
C GLN A 193 11.00 -0.86 -0.87
N ASN A 194 12.24 -0.86 -1.38
CA ASN A 194 12.75 0.27 -2.19
C ASN A 194 11.90 0.50 -3.45
N THR A 195 11.37 -0.57 -4.03
CA THR A 195 10.46 -0.48 -5.17
C THR A 195 9.13 0.13 -4.77
N LEU A 196 8.52 -0.29 -3.65
CA LEU A 196 7.30 0.33 -3.13
C LEU A 196 7.49 1.82 -2.83
N ASP A 197 8.60 2.20 -2.19
CA ASP A 197 8.92 3.60 -1.92
C ASP A 197 9.02 4.42 -3.22
N SER A 198 9.64 3.84 -4.26
CA SER A 198 9.78 4.49 -5.57
C SER A 198 8.43 4.64 -6.29
N ILE A 199 7.56 3.62 -6.20
CA ILE A 199 6.21 3.66 -6.77
C ILE A 199 5.38 4.72 -6.07
N GLU A 200 5.37 4.73 -4.74
CA GLU A 200 4.64 5.71 -3.92
C GLU A 200 5.08 7.14 -4.22
N ALA A 201 6.40 7.37 -4.34
CA ALA A 201 6.95 8.66 -4.76
C ALA A 201 6.45 9.07 -6.16
N SER A 202 6.50 8.16 -7.14
CA SER A 202 6.06 8.42 -8.51
C SER A 202 4.56 8.73 -8.60
N LEU A 203 3.72 8.01 -7.86
CA LEU A 203 2.27 8.23 -7.81
C LEU A 203 1.93 9.56 -7.10
N THR A 204 2.72 9.95 -6.10
CA THR A 204 2.56 11.24 -5.42
C THR A 204 2.91 12.42 -6.33
N GLU A 205 3.98 12.29 -7.12
CA GLU A 205 4.39 13.32 -8.09
C GLU A 205 3.39 13.46 -9.26
N ASN A 206 2.75 12.36 -9.65
CA ASN A 206 1.79 12.33 -10.75
C ASN A 206 0.43 11.81 -10.30
N SER A 207 -0.43 12.71 -9.81
CA SER A 207 -1.79 12.39 -9.38
C SER A 207 -2.71 11.89 -10.51
N GLN A 208 -2.31 12.02 -11.78
CA GLN A 208 -3.01 11.47 -12.94
C GLN A 208 -2.42 10.14 -13.42
N ALA A 209 -1.64 9.46 -12.59
CA ALA A 209 -1.03 8.18 -12.95
C ALA A 209 -2.09 7.19 -13.50
N SER A 210 -1.71 6.50 -14.58
CA SER A 210 -2.49 5.44 -15.23
C SER A 210 -2.63 4.18 -14.39
N LEU A 211 -1.81 4.03 -13.35
CA LEU A 211 -1.75 2.79 -12.58
C LEU A 211 -3.08 2.53 -11.87
N ARG A 212 -3.68 1.36 -12.15
CA ARG A 212 -4.94 0.91 -11.51
C ARG A 212 -4.77 -0.35 -10.68
N TYR A 213 -3.74 -1.14 -10.98
CA TYR A 213 -3.46 -2.37 -10.28
C TYR A 213 -1.99 -2.54 -9.95
N ILE A 214 -1.70 -3.00 -8.74
CA ILE A 214 -0.43 -3.58 -8.36
C ILE A 214 -0.70 -5.04 -7.97
N VAL A 215 0.00 -5.98 -8.59
CA VAL A 215 -0.11 -7.41 -8.28
C VAL A 215 1.22 -7.88 -7.70
N VAL A 216 1.21 -8.44 -6.49
CA VAL A 216 2.37 -9.06 -5.86
C VAL A 216 2.17 -10.57 -5.87
N ASP A 217 2.89 -11.28 -6.73
CA ASP A 217 2.69 -12.70 -7.00
C ASP A 217 4.00 -13.51 -6.94
N PRO A 218 4.17 -14.41 -5.95
CA PRO A 218 3.58 -14.43 -4.61
C PRO A 218 4.44 -13.64 -3.60
N ILE A 219 3.85 -13.05 -2.57
CA ILE A 219 4.64 -12.36 -1.52
C ILE A 219 5.44 -13.33 -0.61
N THR A 220 5.03 -14.59 -0.56
CA THR A 220 5.55 -15.58 0.40
C THR A 220 7.08 -15.79 0.35
N PRO A 221 7.75 -15.90 -0.82
CA PRO A 221 9.19 -16.04 -0.89
C PRO A 221 9.95 -14.87 -0.24
N LEU A 222 9.49 -13.64 -0.43
CA LEU A 222 10.10 -12.43 0.17
C LEU A 222 10.12 -12.48 1.70
N LEU A 223 9.07 -13.08 2.28
CA LEU A 223 8.91 -13.15 3.72
C LEU A 223 9.51 -14.44 4.32
N SER A 224 9.71 -15.47 3.50
CA SER A 224 10.10 -16.80 3.96
C SER A 224 11.41 -16.83 4.75
N GLY A 225 12.42 -16.05 4.34
CA GLY A 225 13.71 -15.96 5.04
C GLY A 225 13.63 -15.32 6.43
N GLN A 226 12.73 -14.35 6.61
CA GLN A 226 12.59 -13.58 7.86
C GLN A 226 11.63 -14.19 8.88
N ILE A 227 10.75 -15.09 8.43
CA ILE A 227 9.76 -15.77 9.28
C ILE A 227 10.31 -17.13 9.78
N THR A 228 11.54 -17.52 9.44
CA THR A 228 12.18 -18.74 9.98
C THR A 228 12.47 -18.59 11.48
N GLY A 229 11.52 -19.05 12.29
CA GLY A 229 11.51 -18.88 13.74
C GLY A 229 10.57 -17.76 14.13
N SER A 230 9.84 -17.95 15.23
CA SER A 230 8.90 -17.02 15.85
C SER A 230 9.55 -15.69 16.26
N SER A 231 10.04 -14.94 15.28
CA SER A 231 10.69 -13.65 15.45
C SER A 231 9.65 -12.57 15.22
N SER A 232 9.55 -11.64 16.16
CA SER A 232 8.71 -10.46 16.03
C SER A 232 9.08 -9.60 14.81
N GLN A 233 10.30 -9.76 14.29
CA GLN A 233 10.81 -9.02 13.13
C GLN A 233 10.09 -9.40 11.84
N GLY A 234 9.95 -10.69 11.52
CA GLY A 234 9.23 -11.11 10.30
C GLY A 234 7.78 -10.62 10.27
N HIS A 235 7.09 -10.68 11.41
CA HIS A 235 5.74 -10.13 11.55
C HIS A 235 5.71 -8.59 11.44
N ALA A 236 6.65 -7.89 12.06
CA ALA A 236 6.74 -6.43 11.95
C ALA A 236 6.98 -5.99 10.50
N THR A 237 7.85 -6.69 9.77
CA THR A 237 8.11 -6.40 8.35
C THR A 237 6.87 -6.63 7.51
N MET A 238 6.16 -7.75 7.70
CA MET A 238 4.90 -8.04 7.01
C MET A 238 3.85 -6.94 7.27
N VAL A 239 3.65 -6.56 8.54
CA VAL A 239 2.71 -5.51 8.90
C VAL A 239 3.08 -4.18 8.26
N ASN A 240 4.37 -3.82 8.21
CA ASN A 240 4.83 -2.61 7.58
C ASN A 240 4.56 -2.60 6.06
N ILE A 241 4.88 -3.70 5.37
CA ILE A 241 4.62 -3.86 3.94
C ILE A 241 3.12 -3.78 3.64
N MET A 242 2.30 -4.55 4.35
CA MET A 242 0.85 -4.56 4.10
C MET A 242 0.21 -3.20 4.40
N ARG A 243 0.70 -2.48 5.41
CA ARG A 243 0.27 -1.10 5.68
C ARG A 243 0.68 -0.13 4.58
N GLN A 244 1.89 -0.26 4.03
CA GLN A 244 2.33 0.57 2.92
C GLN A 244 1.47 0.31 1.68
N LEU A 245 1.24 -0.95 1.32
CA LEU A 245 0.36 -1.33 0.22
C LEU A 245 -1.07 -0.78 0.39
N ALA A 246 -1.62 -0.85 1.61
CA ALA A 246 -2.94 -0.30 1.91
C ALA A 246 -3.01 1.22 1.75
N ARG A 247 -1.96 1.94 2.17
CA ARG A 247 -1.87 3.39 1.94
C ARG A 247 -1.79 3.71 0.46
N ILE A 248 -0.90 3.04 -0.28
CA ILE A 248 -0.77 3.23 -1.73
C ILE A 248 -2.12 2.99 -2.43
N ALA A 249 -2.85 1.94 -2.05
CA ALA A 249 -4.17 1.64 -2.60
C ALA A 249 -5.18 2.76 -2.36
N GLN A 250 -5.26 3.26 -1.12
CA GLN A 250 -6.22 4.29 -0.69
C GLN A 250 -5.87 5.68 -1.22
N ASP A 251 -4.62 6.10 -1.08
CA ASP A 251 -4.18 7.46 -1.43
C ASP A 251 -4.16 7.69 -2.95
N HIS A 252 -4.02 6.62 -3.74
CA HIS A 252 -3.94 6.70 -5.20
C HIS A 252 -5.09 6.01 -5.94
N ASN A 253 -6.17 5.62 -5.24
CA ASN A 253 -7.35 4.96 -5.81
C ASN A 253 -7.00 3.80 -6.77
N LEU A 254 -6.18 2.87 -6.30
CA LEU A 254 -5.77 1.67 -7.04
C LEU A 254 -6.01 0.42 -6.21
N THR A 255 -6.13 -0.73 -6.87
CA THR A 255 -6.28 -2.02 -6.19
C THR A 255 -4.94 -2.73 -6.09
N VAL A 256 -4.58 -3.22 -4.91
CA VAL A 256 -3.42 -4.08 -4.71
C VAL A 256 -3.90 -5.52 -4.54
N MET A 257 -3.42 -6.45 -5.36
CA MET A 257 -3.67 -7.88 -5.18
C MET A 257 -2.41 -8.58 -4.70
N VAL A 258 -2.48 -9.22 -3.53
CA VAL A 258 -1.34 -9.92 -2.92
C VAL A 258 -1.64 -11.41 -2.91
N ARG A 259 -0.83 -12.21 -3.58
CA ARG A 259 -0.94 -13.67 -3.51
C ARG A 259 -0.07 -14.22 -2.40
N VAL A 260 -0.70 -15.01 -1.53
CA VAL A 260 0.01 -15.80 -0.51
C VAL A 260 -0.05 -17.28 -0.88
N LEU A 261 1.10 -17.96 -0.82
CA LEU A 261 1.19 -19.41 -0.96
C LEU A 261 0.89 -20.07 0.38
N PHE A 262 -0.07 -20.99 0.35
CA PHE A 262 -0.34 -21.84 1.50
C PHE A 262 0.70 -22.96 1.58
N SER A 263 1.41 -23.07 2.72
CA SER A 263 2.27 -24.21 3.03
C SER A 263 1.97 -24.73 4.44
N PRO A 264 1.78 -26.04 4.65
CA PRO A 264 1.57 -26.62 5.98
C PRO A 264 2.69 -26.34 6.98
N ALA A 265 3.91 -26.03 6.52
CA ALA A 265 5.04 -25.65 7.37
C ALA A 265 4.94 -24.19 7.87
N ILE A 266 4.27 -23.34 7.10
CA ILE A 266 4.11 -21.90 7.32
C ILE A 266 2.92 -21.61 8.27
N ASP A 267 1.95 -22.52 8.36
CA ASP A 267 0.79 -22.40 9.25
C ASP A 267 1.15 -22.46 10.75
N ARG A 268 2.28 -23.08 11.09
CA ARG A 268 2.82 -23.05 12.47
C ARG A 268 3.38 -21.68 12.88
N MET A 269 3.50 -20.73 11.94
CA MET A 269 4.06 -19.40 12.16
C MET A 269 3.02 -18.31 12.37
N GLY A 270 1.72 -18.65 12.44
CA GLY A 270 0.69 -17.69 12.82
C GLY A 270 0.49 -16.58 11.80
N TRP A 271 -0.14 -16.90 10.67
CA TRP A 271 -0.69 -15.86 9.80
C TRP A 271 -1.86 -15.23 10.55
N ILE A 272 -1.68 -14.00 10.98
CA ILE A 272 -2.77 -13.20 11.52
C ILE A 272 -3.66 -12.88 10.32
N THR A 273 -4.81 -13.55 10.25
CA THR A 273 -5.98 -13.02 9.56
C THR A 273 -6.28 -11.69 10.26
N LEU A 274 -5.95 -10.57 9.59
CA LEU A 274 -6.38 -9.24 10.02
C LEU A 274 -7.86 -9.07 9.75
#